data_AF-A0A6I5CJQ8-F1
#
_entry.id   AF-A0A6I5CJQ8-F1
#
_cell.length_a   1.000
_cell.length_b   1.000
_cell.length_c   1.000
_cell.angle_alpha   90.00
_cell.angle_beta   90.00
_cell.angle_gamma   90.00
#
_symmetry.space_group_name_H-M   'P 1'
#
loop_
_entity.id
_entity.type
_entity.pdbx_description
1 polymer ?
#
loop_
_entity_poly.entity_id
_entity_poly.type
_entity_poly.pdbx_seq_one_letter_code
_entity_poly.pdbx_strand_id
1 'polypeptide(L)'
;RAEAAATAPTGTRPVTTGSAGLPSGFAHDQQGAQSAAANYAVTLGSTGMFKKDSRHSIVNLLYTPEAAAKLQGPLDQAYSADFLARMGLDANGNSPAGSTFVSRVTPVGTSVRQYSATDARISVWYVGLIGMSKAATTDPITSSWKTWTFDLRWNQNDWKIVSDTQQNGPTPVPGDDKAATSDQIRKAIEEYGGFTYAR
;
A
#
# COMPACT_ATOMS: atom_id res chain seq x y z
N ARG A 1 -25.36 -15.58 2.72
CA ARG A 1 -24.16 -14.77 2.38
C ARG A 1 -23.72 -14.08 3.67
N ALA A 2 -22.47 -14.25 4.12
CA ALA A 2 -22.00 -13.50 5.29
C ALA A 2 -22.05 -12.00 4.95
N GLU A 3 -22.71 -11.22 5.79
CA GLU A 3 -22.84 -9.78 5.63
C GLU A 3 -21.50 -9.12 6.01
N ALA A 4 -21.05 -8.15 5.21
CA ALA A 4 -19.81 -7.44 5.50
C ALA A 4 -20.04 -6.52 6.71
N ALA A 5 -19.41 -6.80 7.85
CA ALA A 5 -19.52 -5.96 9.03
C ALA A 5 -18.93 -4.57 8.75
N ALA A 6 -19.70 -3.52 9.00
CA ALA A 6 -19.27 -2.13 8.88
C ALA A 6 -17.95 -1.88 9.63
N THR A 7 -17.12 -0.98 9.11
CA THR A 7 -15.91 -0.51 9.81
C THR A 7 -16.33 0.25 11.07
N ALA A 8 -16.45 -0.45 12.19
CA ALA A 8 -16.73 0.15 13.48
C ALA A 8 -15.44 0.82 14.01
N PRO A 9 -15.52 2.07 14.52
CA PRO A 9 -14.43 2.65 15.28
C PRO A 9 -14.23 1.79 16.54
N THR A 10 -13.01 1.32 16.73
CA THR A 10 -12.64 0.36 17.77
C THR A 10 -12.34 1.03 19.10
N GLY A 11 -12.08 2.34 19.09
CA GLY A 11 -11.64 3.10 20.27
C GLY A 11 -10.23 2.73 20.75
N THR A 12 -9.53 1.81 20.07
CA THR A 12 -8.13 1.50 20.34
C THR A 12 -7.25 2.61 19.77
N ARG A 13 -6.17 2.94 20.49
CA ARG A 13 -5.21 3.93 20.00
C ARG A 13 -4.60 3.43 18.69
N PRO A 14 -4.56 4.26 17.64
CA PRO A 14 -3.77 3.96 16.44
C PRO A 14 -2.37 3.56 16.86
N VAL A 15 -1.77 2.56 16.20
CA VAL A 15 -0.37 2.24 16.41
C VAL A 15 0.47 3.50 16.18
N THR A 16 1.00 4.09 17.25
CA THR A 16 1.93 5.24 17.20
C THR A 16 3.38 4.77 17.05
N THR A 17 3.61 3.47 17.25
CA THR A 17 4.90 2.81 17.16
C THR A 17 5.16 2.31 15.76
N GLY A 18 6.12 2.92 15.09
CA GLY A 18 6.65 2.41 13.83
C GLY A 18 8.16 2.28 13.89
N SER A 19 8.68 1.11 13.51
CA SER A 19 10.10 0.99 13.20
C SER A 19 10.35 1.73 11.89
N ALA A 20 11.22 2.75 11.92
CA ALA A 20 11.54 3.58 10.74
C ALA A 20 10.31 4.27 10.08
N GLY A 21 9.28 4.62 10.86
CA GLY A 21 8.08 5.31 10.35
C GLY A 21 7.04 4.40 9.68
N LEU A 22 7.22 3.08 9.75
CA LEU A 22 6.29 2.10 9.20
C LEU A 22 5.37 1.51 10.28
N PRO A 23 4.06 1.36 10.05
CA PRO A 23 3.11 0.84 11.04
C PRO A 23 3.48 -0.56 11.56
N SER A 24 3.50 -0.75 12.88
CA SER A 24 3.83 -2.03 13.54
C SER A 24 3.17 -2.16 14.92
N GLY A 25 3.10 -3.38 15.45
CA GLY A 25 2.56 -3.65 16.80
C GLY A 25 1.03 -3.70 16.81
N PHE A 26 0.44 -4.29 15.78
CA PHE A 26 -1.01 -4.43 15.68
C PHE A 26 -1.55 -5.39 16.76
N ALA A 27 -2.79 -5.20 17.18
CA ALA A 27 -3.41 -6.06 18.19
C ALA A 27 -3.42 -7.53 17.76
N HIS A 28 -3.25 -8.45 18.73
CA HIS A 28 -3.31 -9.89 18.49
C HIS A 28 -4.75 -10.41 18.40
N ASP A 29 -5.54 -9.80 17.52
CA ASP A 29 -6.92 -10.18 17.27
C ASP A 29 -7.30 -9.99 15.79
N GLN A 30 -8.55 -10.32 15.45
CA GLN A 30 -9.08 -10.20 14.09
C GLN A 30 -9.14 -8.74 13.59
N GLN A 31 -9.29 -7.77 14.48
CA GLN A 31 -9.33 -6.35 14.12
C GLN A 31 -7.90 -5.85 13.82
N GLY A 32 -6.94 -6.21 14.68
CA GLY A 32 -5.52 -5.97 14.46
C GLY A 32 -5.00 -6.60 13.17
N ALA A 33 -5.43 -7.81 12.80
CA ALA A 33 -5.08 -8.41 11.52
C ALA A 33 -5.59 -7.61 10.31
N GLN A 34 -6.81 -7.05 10.40
CA GLN A 34 -7.36 -6.19 9.34
C GLN A 34 -6.63 -4.84 9.28
N SER A 35 -6.32 -4.26 10.43
CA SER A 35 -5.53 -3.05 10.54
C SER A 35 -4.13 -3.23 9.95
N ALA A 36 -3.48 -4.35 10.26
CA ALA A 36 -2.21 -4.74 9.66
C ALA A 36 -2.30 -4.79 8.13
N ALA A 37 -3.23 -5.58 7.58
CA ALA A 37 -3.42 -5.73 6.14
C ALA A 37 -3.68 -4.39 5.42
N ALA A 38 -4.51 -3.52 5.98
CA ALA A 38 -4.80 -2.21 5.40
C ALA A 38 -3.55 -1.32 5.35
N ASN A 39 -2.77 -1.26 6.43
CA ASN A 39 -1.53 -0.46 6.47
C ASN A 39 -0.42 -1.07 5.60
N TYR A 40 -0.38 -2.39 5.45
CA TYR A 40 0.54 -3.05 4.53
C TYR A 40 0.22 -2.71 3.07
N ALA A 41 -1.07 -2.68 2.69
CA ALA A 41 -1.47 -2.22 1.36
C ALA A 41 -1.04 -0.77 1.08
N VAL A 42 -1.20 0.13 2.05
CA VAL A 42 -0.71 1.53 1.93
C VAL A 42 0.80 1.56 1.73
N THR A 43 1.54 0.83 2.56
CA THR A 43 3.00 0.85 2.57
C THR A 43 3.58 0.25 1.28
N LEU A 44 3.08 -0.92 0.86
CA LEU A 44 3.51 -1.61 -0.36
C LEU A 44 3.04 -0.89 -1.63
N GLY A 45 2.03 -0.03 -1.53
CA GLY A 45 1.56 0.84 -2.61
C GLY A 45 2.18 2.24 -2.61
N SER A 46 3.24 2.47 -1.82
CA SER A 46 3.87 3.77 -1.65
C SER A 46 5.08 3.98 -2.56
N THR A 47 5.51 5.24 -2.70
CA THR A 47 6.76 5.61 -3.39
C THR A 47 8.01 4.97 -2.76
N GLY A 48 7.94 4.54 -1.49
CA GLY A 48 9.02 3.82 -0.81
C GLY A 48 9.42 2.53 -1.52
N MET A 49 8.48 1.85 -2.18
CA MET A 49 8.79 0.63 -2.95
C MET A 49 9.64 0.89 -4.20
N PHE A 50 9.66 2.13 -4.71
CA PHE A 50 10.42 2.50 -5.90
C PHE A 50 11.88 2.84 -5.58
N LYS A 51 12.22 3.04 -4.30
CA LYS A 51 13.60 3.28 -3.83
C LYS A 51 14.15 1.99 -3.24
N LYS A 52 15.30 1.51 -3.73
CA LYS A 52 15.83 0.18 -3.38
C LYS A 52 15.98 -0.06 -1.87
N ASP A 53 16.68 0.83 -1.17
CA ASP A 53 16.95 0.66 0.27
C ASP A 53 15.67 0.75 1.11
N SER A 54 14.76 1.64 0.73
CA SER A 54 13.45 1.75 1.36
C SER A 54 12.60 0.50 1.10
N ARG A 55 12.59 -0.02 -0.13
CA ARG A 55 11.90 -1.26 -0.48
C ARG A 55 12.42 -2.43 0.34
N HIS A 56 13.74 -2.58 0.45
CA HIS A 56 14.34 -3.66 1.24
C HIS A 56 13.91 -3.58 2.70
N SER A 57 13.92 -2.37 3.28
CA SER A 57 13.49 -2.11 4.66
C SER A 57 12.00 -2.42 4.86
N ILE A 58 11.13 -1.99 3.93
CA ILE A 58 9.69 -2.30 3.94
C ILE A 58 9.49 -3.82 3.91
N VAL A 59 10.10 -4.52 2.96
CA VAL A 59 9.91 -5.96 2.78
C VAL A 59 10.37 -6.72 4.03
N ASN A 60 11.52 -6.37 4.61
CA ASN A 60 12.04 -7.01 5.82
C ASN A 60 11.16 -6.75 7.06
N LEU A 61 10.48 -5.60 7.12
CA LEU A 61 9.63 -5.27 8.26
C LEU A 61 8.25 -5.96 8.17
N LEU A 62 7.66 -6.00 6.97
CA LEU A 62 6.27 -6.42 6.79
C LEU A 62 6.12 -7.94 6.62
N TYR A 63 7.09 -8.61 5.98
CA TYR A 63 7.02 -10.04 5.70
C TYR A 63 7.66 -10.88 6.82
N THR A 64 7.36 -12.17 6.85
CA THR A 64 8.19 -13.09 7.65
C THR A 64 9.62 -13.13 7.10
N PRO A 65 10.64 -13.47 7.93
CA PRO A 65 12.03 -13.54 7.45
C PRO A 65 12.20 -14.44 6.23
N GLU A 66 11.49 -15.58 6.19
CA GLU A 66 11.56 -16.54 5.09
C GLU A 66 10.92 -16.00 3.81
N ALA A 67 9.81 -15.26 3.93
CA ALA A 67 9.15 -14.65 2.79
C ALA A 67 9.95 -13.46 2.26
N ALA A 68 10.46 -12.60 3.14
CA ALA A 68 11.32 -11.48 2.78
C ALA A 68 12.56 -11.95 1.99
N ALA A 69 13.28 -12.96 2.51
CA ALA A 69 14.46 -13.51 1.85
C ALA A 69 14.18 -14.02 0.42
N LYS A 70 12.98 -14.57 0.16
CA LYS A 70 12.56 -15.04 -1.16
C LYS A 70 12.13 -13.91 -2.10
N LEU A 71 11.66 -12.79 -1.56
CA LEU A 71 11.07 -11.69 -2.34
C LEU A 71 12.07 -10.62 -2.76
N GLN A 72 13.16 -10.39 -2.01
CA GLN A 72 14.09 -9.29 -2.32
C GLN A 72 14.63 -9.34 -3.75
N GLY A 73 15.11 -10.50 -4.21
CA GLY A 73 15.65 -10.68 -5.57
C GLY A 73 14.61 -10.44 -6.67
N PRO A 74 13.46 -11.14 -6.66
CA PRO A 74 12.38 -10.92 -7.61
C PRO A 74 11.87 -9.47 -7.62
N LEU A 75 11.78 -8.81 -6.46
CA LEU A 75 11.39 -7.41 -6.38
C LEU A 75 12.47 -6.48 -6.95
N ASP A 76 13.75 -6.73 -6.71
CA ASP A 76 14.82 -5.95 -7.35
C ASP A 76 14.78 -6.04 -8.88
N GLN A 77 14.42 -7.21 -9.42
CA GLN A 77 14.21 -7.38 -10.85
C GLN A 77 12.95 -6.67 -11.35
N ALA A 78 11.84 -6.76 -10.61
CA ALA A 78 10.59 -6.09 -10.95
C ALA A 78 10.72 -4.56 -10.95
N TYR A 79 11.48 -4.01 -10.00
CA TYR A 79 11.82 -2.59 -9.88
C TYR A 79 13.17 -2.26 -10.54
N SER A 80 13.45 -2.87 -11.70
CA SER A 80 14.66 -2.61 -12.49
C SER A 80 14.74 -1.16 -12.99
N ALA A 81 15.95 -0.73 -13.35
CA ALA A 81 16.18 0.60 -13.92
C ALA A 81 15.31 0.87 -15.16
N ASP A 82 15.09 -0.14 -16.01
CA ASP A 82 14.21 -0.01 -17.18
C ASP A 82 12.75 0.23 -16.80
N PHE A 83 12.25 -0.45 -15.77
CA PHE A 83 10.91 -0.22 -15.24
C PHE A 83 10.79 1.19 -14.64
N LEU A 84 11.76 1.60 -13.84
CA LEU A 84 11.80 2.94 -13.24
C LEU A 84 11.84 4.03 -14.32
N ALA A 85 12.64 3.86 -15.36
CA ALA A 85 12.73 4.78 -16.48
C ALA A 85 11.41 4.93 -17.23
N ARG A 86 10.66 3.83 -17.43
CA ARG A 86 9.29 3.87 -18.01
C ARG A 86 8.30 4.64 -17.13
N MET A 87 8.53 4.70 -15.83
CA MET A 87 7.76 5.53 -14.89
C MET A 87 8.27 6.98 -14.81
N GLY A 88 9.30 7.34 -15.58
CA GLY A 88 9.92 8.66 -15.56
C GLY A 88 10.84 8.90 -14.36
N LEU A 89 11.31 7.83 -13.71
CA LEU A 89 12.22 7.89 -12.56
C LEU A 89 13.67 7.59 -12.98
N ASP A 90 14.64 8.08 -12.21
CA ASP A 90 16.03 7.66 -12.34
C ASP A 90 16.24 6.23 -11.80
N ALA A 91 17.45 5.68 -11.96
CA ALA A 91 17.80 4.33 -11.49
C ALA A 91 17.73 4.17 -9.95
N ASN A 92 17.65 5.27 -9.21
CA ASN A 92 17.50 5.28 -7.75
C ASN A 92 16.04 5.49 -7.32
N GLY A 93 15.11 5.61 -8.27
CA GLY A 93 13.69 5.83 -8.02
C GLY A 93 13.32 7.29 -7.71
N ASN A 94 14.15 8.26 -8.08
CA ASN A 94 13.85 9.68 -7.90
C ASN A 94 13.16 10.27 -9.12
N SER A 95 12.24 11.20 -8.88
CA SER A 95 11.60 11.99 -9.93
C SER A 95 12.51 13.13 -10.42
N PRO A 96 12.34 13.60 -11.67
CA PRO A 96 13.04 14.75 -12.19
C PRO A 96 12.75 16.02 -11.36
N ALA A 97 13.69 16.96 -11.36
CA ALA A 97 13.50 18.26 -10.71
C ALA A 97 12.21 18.95 -11.18
N GLY A 98 11.46 19.52 -10.24
CA GLY A 98 10.16 20.17 -10.50
C GLY A 98 9.02 19.20 -10.85
N SER A 99 9.20 17.90 -10.66
CA SER A 99 8.16 16.88 -10.84
C SER A 99 7.94 16.12 -9.53
N THR A 100 6.71 15.63 -9.35
CA THR A 100 6.32 14.84 -8.17
C THR A 100 5.82 13.49 -8.64
N PHE A 101 6.57 12.43 -8.32
CA PHE A 101 6.09 11.08 -8.53
C PHE A 101 5.10 10.68 -7.45
N VAL A 102 4.01 10.06 -7.88
CA VAL A 102 2.89 9.68 -7.04
C VAL A 102 2.71 8.19 -7.14
N SER A 103 2.73 7.53 -5.99
CA SER A 103 2.29 6.16 -5.83
C SER A 103 1.66 6.07 -4.45
N ARG A 104 0.33 5.94 -4.43
CA ARG A 104 -0.48 5.94 -3.21
C ARG A 104 -1.57 4.88 -3.31
N VAL A 105 -1.81 4.18 -2.22
CA VAL A 105 -2.94 3.25 -2.07
C VAL A 105 -3.82 3.73 -0.94
N THR A 106 -5.12 3.80 -1.19
CA THR A 106 -6.14 4.14 -0.19
C THR A 106 -7.08 2.94 -0.02
N PRO A 107 -6.98 2.22 1.11
CA PRO A 107 -7.92 1.15 1.44
C PRO A 107 -9.35 1.70 1.51
N VAL A 108 -10.27 1.04 0.79
CA VAL A 108 -11.71 1.33 0.81
C VAL A 108 -12.39 0.44 1.85
N GLY A 109 -11.92 -0.81 1.98
CA GLY A 109 -12.41 -1.73 3.01
C GLY A 109 -11.62 -3.03 3.10
N THR A 110 -11.81 -3.74 4.21
CA THR A 110 -11.21 -5.06 4.48
C THR A 110 -12.28 -6.14 4.55
N SER A 111 -11.93 -7.37 4.18
CA SER A 111 -12.76 -8.55 4.36
C SER A 111 -11.93 -9.68 4.94
N VAL A 112 -12.34 -10.18 6.11
CA VAL A 112 -11.74 -11.36 6.74
C VAL A 112 -12.21 -12.59 5.96
N ARG A 113 -11.28 -13.32 5.37
CA ARG A 113 -11.56 -14.59 4.67
C ARG A 113 -11.40 -15.77 5.61
N GLN A 114 -10.36 -15.74 6.43
CA GLN A 114 -10.05 -16.75 7.43
C GLN A 114 -9.36 -16.07 8.63
N TYR A 115 -9.59 -16.58 9.83
CA TYR A 115 -8.93 -16.10 11.04
C TYR A 115 -8.77 -17.24 12.05
N SER A 116 -7.59 -17.30 12.65
CA SER A 116 -7.26 -18.05 13.85
C SER A 116 -6.39 -17.16 14.76
N ALA A 117 -6.05 -17.67 15.94
CA ALA A 117 -5.11 -16.96 16.81
C ALA A 117 -3.71 -16.80 16.19
N THR A 118 -3.30 -17.62 15.23
CA THR A 118 -1.94 -17.60 14.68
C THR A 118 -1.86 -17.14 13.23
N ASP A 119 -2.95 -17.27 12.47
CA ASP A 119 -2.96 -17.00 11.03
C ASP A 119 -4.25 -16.26 10.63
N ALA A 120 -4.14 -15.38 9.65
CA ALA A 120 -5.28 -14.66 9.11
C ALA A 120 -5.16 -14.50 7.59
N ARG A 121 -6.27 -14.57 6.88
CA ARG A 121 -6.36 -14.23 5.46
C ARG A 121 -7.27 -13.03 5.28
N ILE A 122 -6.72 -11.90 4.88
CA ILE A 122 -7.45 -10.63 4.77
C ILE A 122 -7.37 -10.12 3.34
N SER A 123 -8.53 -9.84 2.74
CA SER A 123 -8.62 -9.09 1.49
C SER A 123 -8.79 -7.59 1.78
N VAL A 124 -8.07 -6.74 1.05
CA VAL A 124 -8.14 -5.28 1.09
C VAL A 124 -8.55 -4.80 -0.29
N TRP A 125 -9.73 -4.21 -0.41
CA TRP A 125 -10.17 -3.53 -1.62
C TRP A 125 -9.73 -2.07 -1.54
N TYR A 126 -9.06 -1.57 -2.58
CA TYR A 126 -8.42 -0.27 -2.54
C TYR A 126 -8.44 0.44 -3.90
N VAL A 127 -8.27 1.77 -3.83
CA VAL A 127 -7.95 2.61 -4.98
C VAL A 127 -6.47 3.00 -4.93
N GLY A 128 -5.76 2.81 -6.03
CA GLY A 128 -4.37 3.20 -6.20
C GLY A 128 -4.25 4.40 -7.12
N LEU A 129 -3.49 5.42 -6.73
CA LEU A 129 -3.10 6.55 -7.57
C LEU A 129 -1.66 6.39 -7.98
N ILE A 130 -1.38 6.45 -9.29
CA ILE A 130 -0.01 6.37 -9.79
C ILE A 130 0.21 7.31 -10.98
N GLY A 131 1.37 7.95 -11.01
CA GLY A 131 1.79 8.78 -12.14
C GLY A 131 2.76 9.89 -11.74
N MET A 132 3.08 10.74 -12.70
CA MET A 132 3.96 11.89 -12.52
C MET A 132 3.14 13.18 -12.60
N SER A 133 3.24 14.04 -11.59
CA SER A 133 2.76 15.42 -11.70
C SER A 133 3.90 16.35 -12.12
N LYS A 134 3.69 17.09 -13.21
CA LYS A 134 4.60 18.14 -13.73
C LYS A 134 3.77 19.24 -14.39
N ALA A 135 4.26 20.49 -14.39
CA ALA A 135 3.57 21.64 -15.00
C ALA A 135 3.11 21.43 -16.46
N ALA A 136 3.75 20.52 -17.22
CA ALA A 136 3.41 20.20 -18.61
C ALA A 136 3.50 18.69 -18.90
N THR A 137 2.84 17.84 -18.11
CA THR A 137 2.74 16.40 -18.44
C THR A 137 1.58 16.13 -19.41
N THR A 138 1.82 15.25 -20.40
CA THR A 138 0.77 14.62 -21.22
C THR A 138 0.27 13.31 -20.60
N ASP A 139 0.97 12.81 -19.57
CA ASP A 139 0.64 11.57 -18.88
C ASP A 139 0.04 11.90 -17.50
N PRO A 140 -1.30 11.81 -17.35
CA PRO A 140 -1.97 12.17 -16.11
C PRO A 140 -1.74 11.11 -15.02
N ILE A 141 -1.93 11.52 -13.78
CA ILE A 141 -2.06 10.57 -12.66
C ILE A 141 -3.35 9.78 -12.87
N THR A 142 -3.24 8.46 -12.84
CA THR A 142 -4.37 7.55 -13.06
C THR A 142 -4.78 6.90 -11.76
N SER A 143 -6.07 6.53 -11.67
CA SER A 143 -6.58 5.69 -10.61
C SER A 143 -6.75 4.24 -11.10
N SER A 144 -6.52 3.30 -10.19
CA SER A 144 -6.78 1.88 -10.43
C SER A 144 -7.53 1.29 -9.24
N TRP A 145 -8.46 0.38 -9.50
CA TRP A 145 -9.19 -0.34 -8.47
C TRP A 145 -8.68 -1.77 -8.42
N LYS A 146 -8.34 -2.24 -7.22
CA LYS A 146 -7.71 -3.54 -7.03
C LYS A 146 -8.08 -4.14 -5.70
N THR A 147 -7.91 -5.45 -5.59
CA THR A 147 -7.99 -6.19 -4.34
C THR A 147 -6.64 -6.84 -4.05
N TRP A 148 -6.06 -6.53 -2.90
CA TRP A 148 -4.92 -7.27 -2.34
C TRP A 148 -5.46 -8.34 -1.39
N THR A 149 -4.92 -9.56 -1.41
CA THR A 149 -5.18 -10.55 -0.36
C THR A 149 -3.86 -10.94 0.29
N PHE A 150 -3.80 -10.79 1.61
CA PHE A 150 -2.65 -11.12 2.43
C PHE A 150 -2.93 -12.37 3.24
N ASP A 151 -1.98 -13.30 3.23
CA ASP A 151 -1.84 -14.37 4.21
C ASP A 151 -0.89 -13.87 5.30
N LEU A 152 -1.42 -13.72 6.51
CA LEU A 152 -0.73 -13.18 7.66
C LEU A 152 -0.48 -14.28 8.69
N ARG A 153 0.63 -14.13 9.42
CA ARG A 153 0.97 -14.93 10.59
C ARG A 153 1.36 -14.04 11.75
N TRP A 154 0.89 -14.38 12.94
CA TRP A 154 1.35 -13.73 14.16
C TRP A 154 2.78 -14.17 14.48
N ASN A 155 3.71 -13.21 14.58
CA ASN A 155 5.10 -13.47 14.87
C ASN A 155 5.72 -12.27 15.61
N GLN A 156 6.49 -12.52 16.67
CA GLN A 156 7.21 -11.49 17.43
C GLN A 156 6.36 -10.26 17.79
N ASN A 157 5.17 -10.51 18.35
CA ASN A 157 4.20 -9.48 18.78
C ASN A 157 3.63 -8.60 17.65
N ASP A 158 3.60 -9.11 16.42
CA ASP A 158 2.98 -8.41 15.30
C ASP A 158 2.39 -9.38 14.28
N TRP A 159 1.50 -8.90 13.41
CA TRP A 159 1.14 -9.63 12.21
C TRP A 159 2.27 -9.50 11.18
N LYS A 160 2.55 -10.55 10.40
CA LYS A 160 3.56 -10.54 9.32
C LYS A 160 3.02 -11.23 8.08
N ILE A 161 3.39 -10.74 6.91
CA ILE A 161 2.97 -11.30 5.62
C ILE A 161 3.78 -12.57 5.33
N VAL A 162 3.08 -13.69 5.16
CA VAL A 162 3.65 -14.94 4.67
C VAL A 162 3.64 -14.97 3.15
N SER A 163 2.52 -14.54 2.57
CA SER A 163 2.34 -14.42 1.13
C SER A 163 1.23 -13.42 0.83
N ASP A 164 1.22 -12.92 -0.39
CA ASP A 164 0.17 -12.04 -0.85
C ASP A 164 -0.13 -12.25 -2.34
N THR A 165 -1.34 -11.88 -2.74
CA THR A 165 -1.80 -11.93 -4.12
C THR A 165 -2.59 -10.68 -4.44
N GLN A 166 -2.59 -10.27 -5.70
CA GLN A 166 -3.31 -9.08 -6.15
C GLN A 166 -4.15 -9.42 -7.38
N GLN A 167 -5.34 -8.84 -7.44
CA GLN A 167 -6.23 -8.92 -8.59
C GLN A 167 -6.81 -7.54 -8.91
N ASN A 168 -7.15 -7.33 -10.18
CA ASN A 168 -7.86 -6.12 -10.61
C ASN A 168 -9.30 -6.11 -10.09
N GLY A 169 -9.79 -4.92 -9.78
CA GLY A 169 -11.14 -4.66 -9.34
C GLY A 169 -11.52 -5.29 -7.98
N PRO A 170 -12.83 -5.31 -7.65
CA PRO A 170 -13.93 -4.77 -8.46
C PRO A 170 -13.78 -3.26 -8.73
N THR A 171 -14.04 -2.84 -9.96
CA THR A 171 -13.91 -1.44 -10.39
C THR A 171 -15.31 -0.84 -10.49
N PRO A 172 -15.65 0.20 -9.71
CA PRO A 172 -16.88 0.95 -9.91
C PRO A 172 -16.94 1.54 -11.32
N VAL A 173 -18.15 1.82 -11.81
CA VAL A 173 -18.32 2.53 -13.09
C VAL A 173 -17.62 3.89 -12.98
N PRO A 174 -16.71 4.23 -13.92
CA PRO A 174 -16.06 5.54 -13.90
C PRO A 174 -17.09 6.67 -13.98
N GLY A 175 -16.90 7.72 -13.18
CA GLY A 175 -17.63 8.98 -13.35
C GLY A 175 -17.14 9.74 -14.58
N ASP A 176 -17.90 10.74 -15.03
CA ASP A 176 -17.54 11.66 -16.13
C ASP A 176 -16.86 12.93 -15.60
N ASP A 177 -16.00 12.75 -14.59
CA ASP A 177 -15.33 13.87 -13.93
C ASP A 177 -14.25 14.46 -14.85
N LYS A 178 -14.21 15.80 -14.94
CA LYS A 178 -13.14 16.49 -15.65
C LYS A 178 -11.80 16.19 -14.97
N ALA A 179 -10.82 15.74 -15.75
CA ALA A 179 -9.47 15.53 -15.25
C ALA A 179 -8.89 16.82 -14.62
N ALA A 180 -8.36 16.69 -13.41
CA ALA A 180 -7.68 17.78 -12.72
C ALA A 180 -6.37 18.14 -13.43
N THR A 181 -5.95 19.40 -13.31
CA THR A 181 -4.63 19.80 -13.79
C THR A 181 -3.53 19.20 -12.90
N SER A 182 -2.32 19.09 -13.45
CA SER A 182 -1.16 18.59 -12.67
C SER A 182 -0.88 19.42 -11.43
N ASP A 183 -1.07 20.74 -11.52
CA ASP A 183 -0.92 21.66 -10.39
C ASP A 183 -1.95 21.40 -9.28
N GLN A 184 -3.20 21.13 -9.65
CA GLN A 184 -4.25 20.78 -8.68
C GLN A 184 -3.92 19.48 -7.96
N ILE A 185 -3.47 18.45 -8.69
CA ILE A 185 -3.09 17.17 -8.09
C ILE A 185 -1.84 17.30 -7.21
N ARG A 186 -0.81 18.05 -7.65
CA ARG A 186 0.39 18.31 -6.84
C ARG A 186 0.02 18.93 -5.50
N LYS A 187 -0.79 20.00 -5.52
CA LYS A 187 -1.26 20.67 -4.30
C LYS A 187 -2.03 19.71 -3.40
N ALA A 188 -2.95 18.91 -3.96
CA ALA A 188 -3.68 17.91 -3.19
C ALA A 188 -2.73 16.88 -2.53
N ILE A 189 -1.65 16.49 -3.19
CA ILE A 189 -0.67 15.53 -2.65
C ILE A 189 0.15 16.15 -1.50
N GLU A 190 0.49 17.43 -1.60
CA GLU A 190 1.21 18.19 -0.58
C GLU A 190 0.32 18.50 0.64
N GLU A 191 -0.94 18.86 0.41
CA GLU A 191 -1.89 19.28 1.43
C GLU A 191 -2.58 18.09 2.14
N TYR A 192 -2.88 17.01 1.40
CA TYR A 192 -3.51 15.80 1.94
C TYR A 192 -2.46 14.72 2.19
N GLY A 193 -2.10 14.57 3.47
CA GLY A 193 -1.20 13.53 3.97
C GLY A 193 -1.67 12.11 3.66
N GLY A 194 -0.75 11.15 3.80
CA GLY A 194 -1.04 9.73 3.60
C GLY A 194 -1.97 9.17 4.68
N PHE A 195 -2.73 8.13 4.33
CA PHE A 195 -3.66 7.48 5.25
C PHE A 195 -2.94 6.47 6.15
N THR A 196 -3.16 6.54 7.46
CA THR A 196 -2.84 5.45 8.40
C THR A 196 -4.15 4.86 8.90
N TYR A 197 -4.35 3.56 8.72
CA TYR A 197 -5.60 2.90 9.07
C TYR A 197 -5.56 2.40 10.51
N ALA A 198 -6.57 2.76 11.31
CA ALA A 198 -6.76 2.25 12.65
C ALA A 198 -8.20 1.77 12.80
N ARG A 199 -8.35 0.44 12.82
CA ARG A 199 -9.51 -0.29 13.30
C ARG A 199 -8.98 -1.19 14.41
#